data_AF-A0A4Q5R4F6-F1
#
_entry.id   AF-A0A4Q5R4F6-F1
#
_cell.length_a   1.000
_cell.length_b   1.000
_cell.length_c   1.000
_cell.angle_alpha   90.00
_cell.angle_beta   90.00
_cell.angle_gamma   90.00
#
_symmetry.space_group_name_H-M   'P 1'
#
loop_
_entity.id
_entity.type
_entity.pdbx_description
1 polymer ?
#
loop_
_entity_poly.entity_id
_entity_poly.type
_entity_poly.pdbx_seq_one_letter_code
_entity_poly.pdbx_strand_id
1 'polypeptide(L)'
;MKKSFIKWLLPTVIVLSACSKDDAPPTPPAVQPAKGLYILSEGTLNDSKLGFYDLTTSTITGDFFLQQNPTQTGIGQYANDMIIYGSKLYI
;
A
#
# COMPACT_ATOMS: atom_id res chain seq x y z
N MET A 1 37.51 -49.97 1.85
CA MET A 1 36.65 -49.13 2.72
C MET A 1 36.55 -47.66 2.27
N LYS A 2 37.57 -47.05 1.63
CA LYS A 2 37.56 -45.62 1.24
C LYS A 2 36.62 -45.22 0.08
N LYS A 3 36.22 -46.17 -0.79
CA LYS A 3 35.41 -45.89 -2.00
C LYS A 3 33.90 -45.70 -1.73
N SER A 4 33.40 -46.16 -0.57
CA SER A 4 31.98 -46.00 -0.20
C SER A 4 31.70 -44.61 0.38
N PHE A 5 32.68 -44.00 1.06
CA PHE A 5 32.57 -42.68 1.66
C PHE A 5 32.39 -41.57 0.62
N ILE A 6 33.06 -41.71 -0.53
CA ILE A 6 32.99 -40.71 -1.62
C ILE A 6 31.62 -40.66 -2.30
N LYS A 7 30.87 -41.78 -2.30
CA LYS A 7 29.51 -41.84 -2.87
C LYS A 7 28.48 -41.10 -2.02
N TRP A 8 28.77 -40.92 -0.73
CA TRP A 8 27.90 -40.18 0.19
C TRP A 8 28.26 -38.69 0.27
N LEU A 9 29.48 -38.31 -0.14
CA LEU A 9 29.94 -36.92 -0.13
C LEU A 9 29.27 -36.06 -1.22
N LEU A 10 28.98 -36.64 -2.39
CA LEU A 10 28.44 -35.93 -3.55
C LEU A 10 27.01 -35.37 -3.34
N PRO A 11 26.03 -36.11 -2.79
CA PRO A 11 24.70 -35.56 -2.52
C PRO A 11 24.72 -34.50 -1.41
N THR A 12 25.59 -34.62 -0.40
CA THR A 12 25.68 -33.65 0.72
C THR A 12 26.11 -32.26 0.28
N VAL A 13 26.97 -32.15 -0.74
CA VAL A 13 27.40 -30.85 -1.28
C VAL A 13 26.27 -30.13 -2.04
N ILE A 14 25.34 -30.87 -2.65
CA ILE A 14 24.21 -30.31 -3.41
C ILE A 14 23.18 -29.63 -2.46
N VAL A 15 22.98 -30.17 -1.25
CA VAL A 15 22.03 -29.61 -0.27
C VAL A 15 22.53 -28.30 0.36
N LEU A 16 23.84 -28.04 0.33
CA LEU A 16 24.46 -26.86 0.95
C LEU A 16 24.50 -25.63 0.03
N SER A 17 24.03 -25.73 -1.21
CA SER A 17 24.12 -24.65 -2.21
C SER A 17 22.82 -23.83 -2.38
N ALA A 18 21.89 -23.86 -1.43
CA ALA A 18 20.55 -23.27 -1.58
C ALA A 18 20.43 -21.77 -1.19
N CYS A 19 21.52 -21.07 -0.88
CA CYS A 19 21.49 -19.65 -0.55
C CYS A 19 22.20 -18.81 -1.62
N SER A 20 21.49 -18.40 -2.67
CA SER A 20 21.88 -17.20 -3.43
C SER A 20 21.42 -15.97 -2.65
N LYS A 21 22.34 -15.07 -2.29
CA LYS A 21 22.01 -13.77 -1.66
C LYS A 21 21.62 -12.71 -2.69
N ASP A 22 21.03 -13.12 -3.81
CA ASP A 22 20.69 -12.24 -4.93
C ASP A 22 19.24 -11.76 -4.85
N ASP A 23 18.78 -11.46 -3.63
CA ASP A 23 17.55 -10.70 -3.44
C ASP A 23 17.90 -9.22 -3.61
N ALA A 24 18.01 -8.77 -4.86
CA ALA A 24 17.96 -7.34 -5.13
C ALA A 24 16.66 -6.82 -4.47
N PRO A 25 16.73 -5.80 -3.60
CA PRO A 25 15.54 -5.26 -3.00
C PRO A 25 14.55 -4.89 -4.12
N PRO A 26 13.26 -5.24 -3.98
CA PRO A 26 12.30 -4.93 -5.02
C PRO A 26 12.39 -3.43 -5.33
N THR A 27 12.59 -3.10 -6.60
CA THR A 27 12.57 -1.70 -7.02
C THR A 27 11.26 -1.09 -6.53
N PRO A 28 11.30 -0.03 -5.73
CA PRO A 28 10.08 0.63 -5.30
C PRO A 28 9.26 1.00 -6.54
N PRO A 29 7.92 0.87 -6.50
CA PRO A 29 7.09 1.36 -7.60
C PRO A 29 7.48 2.80 -7.91
N ALA A 30 7.60 3.15 -9.19
CA ALA A 30 7.85 4.53 -9.58
C ALA A 30 6.76 5.42 -8.95
N VAL A 31 7.18 6.41 -8.17
CA VAL A 31 6.26 7.38 -7.58
C VAL A 31 5.70 8.21 -8.73
N GLN A 32 4.46 7.92 -9.11
CA GLN A 32 3.74 8.72 -10.09
C GLN A 32 3.48 10.11 -9.49
N PRO A 33 3.47 11.18 -10.29
CA PRO A 33 3.03 12.49 -9.82
C PRO A 33 1.65 12.38 -9.17
N ALA A 34 1.48 13.03 -8.01
CA ALA A 34 0.19 13.09 -7.35
C ALA A 34 -0.83 13.77 -8.27
N LYS A 35 -2.01 13.17 -8.44
CA LYS A 35 -3.10 13.74 -9.24
C LYS A 35 -3.89 14.81 -8.48
N GLY A 36 -3.79 14.79 -7.16
CA GLY A 36 -4.56 15.66 -6.29
C GLY A 36 -4.21 15.50 -4.82
N LEU A 37 -4.93 16.24 -3.98
CA LEU A 37 -4.79 16.26 -2.53
C LEU A 37 -6.09 15.75 -1.91
N TYR A 38 -5.96 14.82 -0.97
CA TYR A 38 -7.05 14.46 -0.07
C TYR A 38 -7.03 15.39 1.14
N ILE A 39 -8.20 15.89 1.54
CA ILE A 39 -8.36 16.83 2.65
C ILE A 39 -9.40 16.25 3.58
N LEU A 40 -9.00 15.89 4.79
CA LEU A 40 -9.90 15.36 5.79
C LEU A 40 -10.44 16.48 6.68
N SER A 41 -11.76 16.58 6.77
CA SER A 41 -12.45 17.41 7.75
C SER A 41 -12.94 16.51 8.87
N GLU A 42 -12.44 16.72 10.08
CA GLU A 42 -12.73 15.86 11.24
C GLU A 42 -14.21 15.81 11.56
N GLY A 43 -14.93 16.94 11.46
CA GLY A 43 -16.34 17.02 11.84
C GLY A 43 -16.59 16.75 13.34
N THR A 44 -17.75 17.15 13.83
CA THR A 44 -18.13 16.96 15.25
C THR A 44 -19.53 16.39 15.44
N LEU A 45 -20.41 16.48 14.43
CA LEU A 45 -21.83 16.09 14.52
C LEU A 45 -22.26 15.23 13.32
N ASN A 46 -21.53 14.14 13.09
CA ASN A 46 -21.68 13.25 11.95
C ASN A 46 -21.50 13.93 10.58
N ASP A 47 -20.62 14.94 10.53
CA ASP A 47 -20.33 15.79 9.39
C ASP A 47 -18.86 15.73 8.93
N SER A 48 -18.13 14.67 9.30
CA SER A 48 -16.81 14.39 8.73
C SER A 48 -16.89 14.23 7.23
N LYS A 49 -15.94 14.84 6.49
CA LYS A 49 -15.90 14.80 5.03
C LYS A 49 -14.50 14.57 4.53
N LEU A 50 -14.40 13.81 3.44
CA LEU A 50 -13.20 13.75 2.63
C LEU A 50 -13.38 14.66 1.42
N GLY A 51 -12.59 15.72 1.34
CA GLY A 51 -12.45 16.52 0.13
C GLY A 51 -11.37 15.94 -0.79
N PHE A 52 -11.51 16.20 -2.09
CA PHE A 52 -10.44 15.95 -3.07
C PHE A 52 -10.21 17.20 -3.91
N TYR A 53 -8.98 17.67 -3.94
CA TYR A 53 -8.54 18.76 -4.82
C TYR A 53 -7.78 18.19 -6.01
N ASP A 54 -8.28 18.40 -7.22
CA ASP A 54 -7.63 17.94 -8.45
C ASP A 54 -6.62 18.99 -8.93
N LEU A 55 -5.35 18.58 -9.06
CA LEU A 55 -4.25 19.47 -9.46
C LEU A 55 -4.27 19.78 -10.97
N THR A 56 -4.96 18.97 -11.77
CA THR A 56 -5.08 19.15 -13.23
C THR A 56 -6.11 20.23 -13.54
N THR A 57 -7.26 20.19 -12.86
CA THR A 57 -8.38 21.12 -13.12
C THR A 57 -8.43 22.28 -12.14
N SER A 58 -7.64 22.24 -11.07
CA SER A 58 -7.68 23.22 -9.97
C SER A 58 -9.05 23.34 -9.29
N THR A 59 -9.80 22.24 -9.21
CA THR A 59 -11.14 22.20 -8.61
C THR A 59 -11.19 21.33 -7.36
N ILE A 60 -12.09 21.67 -6.43
CA ILE A 60 -12.34 20.87 -5.23
C ILE A 60 -13.69 20.15 -5.31
N THR A 61 -13.70 18.87 -4.95
CA THR A 61 -14.90 18.11 -4.61
C THR A 61 -15.05 18.06 -3.10
N GLY A 62 -16.12 18.64 -2.56
CA GLY A 62 -16.32 18.79 -1.12
C GLY A 62 -16.70 17.51 -0.35
N ASP A 63 -17.37 16.55 -1.00
CA ASP A 63 -17.73 15.25 -0.42
C ASP A 63 -17.33 14.11 -1.37
N PHE A 64 -16.02 13.94 -1.48
CA PHE A 64 -15.41 12.92 -2.34
C PHE A 64 -15.69 11.51 -1.82
N PHE A 65 -15.81 11.32 -0.50
CA PHE A 65 -16.13 10.00 0.06
C PHE A 65 -17.46 9.47 -0.45
N LEU A 66 -18.53 10.26 -0.37
CA LEU A 66 -19.84 9.84 -0.87
C LEU A 66 -19.89 9.74 -2.39
N GLN A 67 -19.13 10.57 -3.11
CA GLN A 67 -19.00 10.42 -4.56
C GLN A 67 -18.42 9.05 -4.95
N GLN A 68 -17.40 8.57 -4.24
CA GLN A 68 -16.78 7.27 -4.50
C GLN A 68 -17.54 6.09 -3.86
N ASN A 69 -18.34 6.35 -2.82
CA ASN A 69 -19.09 5.35 -2.06
C ASN A 69 -20.58 5.73 -1.95
N PRO A 70 -21.33 5.77 -3.07
CA PRO A 70 -22.68 6.36 -3.11
C PRO A 70 -23.74 5.59 -2.29
N THR A 71 -23.44 4.37 -1.85
CA THR A 71 -24.34 3.56 -1.01
C THR A 71 -24.10 3.76 0.49
N GLN A 72 -23.08 4.52 0.87
CA GLN A 72 -22.73 4.79 2.28
C GLN A 72 -23.40 6.08 2.77
N THR A 73 -23.51 6.23 4.09
CA THR A 73 -24.18 7.39 4.70
C THR A 73 -23.22 8.55 4.97
N GLY A 74 -21.92 8.29 5.04
CA GLY A 74 -20.88 9.29 5.33
C GLY A 74 -19.74 8.67 6.14
N ILE A 75 -18.78 9.50 6.56
CA ILE A 75 -17.63 9.05 7.38
C ILE A 75 -17.99 8.99 8.87
N GLY A 76 -18.90 9.86 9.34
CA GLY A 76 -19.28 9.96 10.74
C GLY A 76 -18.75 11.25 11.38
N GLN A 77 -18.21 11.14 12.59
CA GLN A 77 -17.69 12.26 13.40
C GLN A 77 -16.28 11.95 13.89
N TYR A 78 -15.47 12.99 14.12
CA TYR A 78 -14.11 12.89 14.65
C TYR A 78 -13.18 12.00 13.80
N ALA A 79 -13.19 12.18 12.48
CA ALA A 79 -12.26 11.52 11.58
C ALA A 79 -10.88 12.22 11.64
N ASN A 80 -10.00 11.76 12.52
CA ASN A 80 -8.78 12.46 12.91
C ASN A 80 -7.56 12.16 12.02
N ASP A 81 -7.54 11.02 11.33
CA ASP A 81 -6.37 10.58 10.58
C ASP A 81 -6.78 9.86 9.29
N MET A 82 -5.86 9.77 8.34
CA MET A 82 -6.03 8.97 7.14
C MET A 82 -4.70 8.44 6.62
N ILE A 83 -4.73 7.24 6.04
CA ILE A 83 -3.57 6.61 5.44
C ILE A 83 -3.92 6.00 4.09
N ILE A 84 -3.03 6.20 3.11
CA ILE A 84 -3.10 5.48 1.83
C ILE A 84 -2.29 4.20 1.97
N TYR A 85 -2.94 3.06 1.77
CA TYR A 85 -2.30 1.76 1.75
C TYR A 85 -2.73 0.97 0.51
N GLY A 86 -1.75 0.70 -0.36
CA GLY A 86 -2.01 0.11 -1.68
C GLY A 86 -2.93 0.99 -2.50
N SER A 87 -4.07 0.44 -2.93
CA SER A 87 -5.06 1.13 -3.76
C SER A 87 -6.23 1.72 -2.96
N LYS A 88 -6.11 1.82 -1.63
CA LYS A 88 -7.18 2.26 -0.74
C LYS A 88 -6.71 3.41 0.15
N LEU A 89 -7.61 4.34 0.41
CA LEU A 89 -7.47 5.36 1.44
C LEU A 89 -8.34 4.94 2.63
N TYR A 90 -7.72 4.85 3.81
CA TYR A 90 -8.36 4.54 5.07
C TYR A 90 -8.50 5.84 5.86
N ILE A 91 -9.64 6.00 6.51
CA ILE A 91 -10.02 7.11 7.38
C ILE A 91 -10.47 6.51 8.70
#